data_AF-A0A7L4I4I9-F1
#
_entry.id   AF-A0A7L4I4I9-F1
#
_cell.length_a   1.000
_cell.length_b   1.000
_cell.length_c   1.000
_cell.angle_alpha   90.00
_cell.angle_beta   90.00
_cell.angle_gamma   90.00
#
_symmetry.space_group_name_H-M   'P 1'
#
loop_
_entity.id
_entity.type
_entity.pdbx_description
1 polymer ?
#
loop_
_entity_poly.entity_id
_entity_poly.type
_entity_poly.pdbx_seq_one_letter_code
_entity_poly.pdbx_strand_id
1 'polypeptide(L)' 'MPLDHRRVRGPEESQPPEVWAAAGGAGQAPEEEDEEAEAAAPRDPCALRPLFARAGLLSQAEGSA' A
#
# COMPACT_ATOMS: atom_id res chain seq x y z
N MET A 1 -19.85 -0.78 -11.92
CA MET A 1 -19.10 -1.38 -13.06
C MET A 1 -20.10 -2.13 -13.93
N PRO A 2 -20.08 -2.00 -15.27
CA PRO A 2 -20.84 -2.92 -16.13
C PRO A 2 -20.51 -4.36 -15.72
N LEU A 3 -21.50 -5.24 -15.70
CA LEU A 3 -21.35 -6.61 -15.18
C LEU A 3 -20.21 -7.32 -15.92
N ASP A 4 -19.03 -7.45 -15.30
CA ASP A 4 -17.89 -8.11 -15.94
C ASP A 4 -18.15 -9.61 -16.00
N HIS A 5 -18.45 -10.11 -17.19
CA HIS A 5 -18.73 -11.53 -17.44
C HIS A 5 -17.47 -12.41 -17.45
N ARG A 6 -16.27 -11.84 -17.34
CA ARG A 6 -14.99 -12.57 -17.34
C ARG A 6 -14.39 -12.74 -15.94
N ARG A 7 -14.96 -12.09 -14.92
CA ARG A 7 -14.50 -12.16 -13.53
C ARG A 7 -15.53 -12.84 -12.64
N VAL A 8 -15.09 -13.24 -11.45
CA VAL A 8 -16.00 -13.71 -10.40
C VAL A 8 -16.96 -12.57 -10.04
N ARG A 9 -18.26 -12.88 -9.98
CA ARG A 9 -19.29 -11.90 -9.63
C ARG A 9 -19.28 -11.69 -8.12
N GLY A 10 -18.72 -10.56 -7.70
CA GLY A 10 -18.85 -10.04 -6.34
C GLY A 10 -20.17 -9.30 -6.12
N PRO A 11 -20.32 -8.63 -4.97
CA PRO A 11 -21.43 -7.70 -4.75
C PRO A 11 -21.38 -6.55 -5.77
N GLU A 12 -22.54 -5.95 -6.04
CA GLU A 12 -22.64 -4.78 -6.94
C GLU A 12 -21.89 -3.57 -6.36
N GLU A 13 -21.95 -3.40 -5.04
CA GLU A 13 -21.33 -2.31 -4.30
C GLU A 13 -20.53 -2.85 -3.10
N SER A 14 -19.35 -2.26 -2.86
CA SER A 14 -18.53 -2.50 -1.67
C SER A 14 -17.84 -1.20 -1.27
N GLN A 15 -18.18 -0.66 -0.11
CA GLN A 15 -17.56 0.55 0.42
C GLN A 15 -16.33 0.16 1.27
N PRO A 16 -15.16 0.82 1.09
CA PRO A 16 -13.94 0.46 1.80
C PRO A 16 -13.94 1.03 3.24
N PRO A 17 -13.35 0.34 4.23
CA PRO A 17 -13.47 0.68 5.64
C PRO A 17 -12.94 2.08 6.01
N GLU A 18 -12.03 2.66 5.22
CA GLU A 18 -11.49 3.99 5.48
C GLU A 18 -12.55 5.09 5.58
N VAL A 19 -13.70 4.96 4.89
CA VAL A 19 -14.73 6.00 4.89
C VAL A 19 -15.47 6.11 6.24
N TRP A 20 -15.30 5.13 7.12
CA TRP A 20 -15.85 5.14 8.48
C TRP A 20 -14.77 5.15 9.56
N ALA A 21 -13.49 5.07 9.20
CA ALA A 21 -12.41 5.29 10.15
C ALA A 21 -12.34 6.79 10.48
N ALA A 22 -12.66 7.16 11.72
CA ALA A 22 -12.58 8.54 12.18
C ALA A 22 -11.13 9.04 12.08
N ALA A 23 -10.84 9.94 11.14
CA ALA A 23 -9.59 10.68 10.98
C ALA A 23 -8.32 9.89 11.41
N GLY A 24 -8.12 8.75 10.77
CA GLY A 24 -6.99 7.85 10.98
C GLY A 24 -7.21 6.69 10.02
N GLY A 25 -6.78 6.86 8.78
CA GLY A 25 -7.16 6.01 7.65
C GLY A 25 -6.99 4.52 7.97
N ALA A 26 -7.99 3.71 7.59
CA ALA A 26 -7.91 2.26 7.75
C ALA A 26 -6.71 1.75 6.93
N GLY A 27 -5.67 1.30 7.64
CA GLY A 27 -4.38 0.96 7.06
C GLY A 27 -3.19 1.26 7.97
N GLN A 28 -3.34 2.16 8.95
CA GLN A 28 -2.43 2.17 10.10
C GLN A 28 -2.77 0.95 10.96
N ALA A 29 -2.02 -0.14 10.76
CA ALA A 29 -1.71 -1.00 11.88
C ALA A 29 -1.21 -0.11 13.02
N PRO A 30 -1.47 -0.44 14.31
CA PRO A 30 -0.70 0.19 15.37
C PRO A 30 0.76 -0.16 15.07
N GLU A 31 1.49 0.76 14.45
CA GLU A 31 2.93 0.72 14.48
C GLU A 31 3.26 0.71 15.96
N GLU A 32 3.88 -0.39 16.38
CA GLU A 32 4.34 -0.60 17.74
C GLU A 32 4.92 0.72 18.26
N GLU A 33 4.29 1.25 19.32
CA GLU A 33 4.54 2.42 20.18
C GLU A 33 5.84 3.27 20.09
N ASP A 34 6.58 3.36 18.98
CA ASP A 34 7.91 3.98 18.94
C ASP A 34 8.26 4.82 17.69
N GLU A 35 7.37 5.09 16.73
CA GLU A 35 7.75 5.89 15.53
C GLU A 35 6.97 7.19 15.29
N GLU A 36 5.90 7.49 16.03
CA GLU A 36 5.24 8.81 15.95
C GLU A 36 6.04 9.93 16.65
N ALA A 37 7.03 9.58 17.48
CA ALA A 37 7.95 10.55 18.10
C ALA A 37 9.07 11.02 17.14
N GLU A 38 9.34 10.28 16.05
CA GLU A 38 10.29 10.71 15.00
C GLU A 38 9.61 11.36 13.78
N ALA A 39 8.28 11.20 13.63
CA ALA A 39 7.49 11.64 12.47
C ALA A 39 7.41 13.16 12.25
N ALA A 40 8.01 13.99 13.12
CA ALA A 40 8.01 15.45 12.97
C ALA A 40 9.42 16.07 13.06
N ALA A 41 10.49 15.27 13.08
CA ALA A 41 11.82 15.82 12.87
C ALA A 41 11.96 16.26 11.40
N PRO A 42 12.56 17.43 11.12
CA PRO A 42 12.77 17.86 9.75
C PRO A 42 13.68 16.85 9.03
N ARG A 43 13.08 16.00 8.20
CA ARG A 43 13.80 15.10 7.30
C ARG A 43 14.54 15.93 6.25
N ASP A 44 15.75 15.52 5.91
CA ASP A 44 16.47 16.10 4.77
C ASP A 44 15.62 15.91 3.49
N PRO A 45 15.22 16.99 2.79
CA PRO A 45 14.41 16.90 1.58
C PRO A 45 15.10 16.13 0.45
N CYS A 46 16.43 15.98 0.51
CA CYS A 46 17.23 15.22 -0.44
C CYS A 46 17.50 13.78 0.01
N ALA A 47 17.12 13.39 1.23
CA ALA A 47 17.42 12.06 1.76
C ALA A 47 16.54 10.97 1.13
N LEU A 48 17.17 10.15 0.30
CA LEU A 48 16.56 8.95 -0.29
C LEU A 48 16.28 7.89 0.79
N ARG A 49 15.17 7.15 0.64
CA ARG A 49 14.90 5.97 1.47
C ARG A 49 15.78 4.80 1.00
N PRO A 50 16.20 3.91 1.91
CA PRO A 50 16.83 2.65 1.52
C PRO A 50 15.98 1.91 0.49
N LEU A 51 16.62 1.40 -0.57
CA LEU A 51 15.95 0.67 -1.66
C LEU A 51 16.36 -0.80 -1.62
N PHE A 52 15.38 -1.68 -1.72
CA PHE A 52 15.61 -3.09 -2.06
C PHE A 52 15.29 -3.30 -3.54
N ALA A 53 16.30 -3.71 -4.32
CA ALA A 53 16.17 -3.92 -5.76
C ALA A 53 16.74 -5.28 -6.17
N ARG A 54 15.99 -6.06 -6.95
CA ARG A 54 16.40 -7.38 -7.46
C ARG A 54 15.80 -7.63 -8.84
N ALA A 55 16.66 -7.97 -9.81
CA ALA A 55 16.25 -8.36 -11.15
C ALA A 55 16.19 -9.89 -11.34
N GLY A 56 15.44 -10.33 -12.35
CA GLY A 56 15.33 -11.73 -12.77
C GLY A 56 14.53 -12.60 -11.80
N LEU A 57 13.51 -12.04 -11.14
CA LEU A 57 12.67 -12.79 -10.20
C LEU A 57 11.77 -13.80 -10.92
N LEU A 58 11.22 -13.43 -12.06
CA LEU A 58 10.25 -14.24 -12.79
C LEU A 58 10.96 -15.16 -13.78
N SER A 59 10.76 -16.46 -13.63
CA SER A 59 11.33 -17.48 -14.52
C SER A 59 10.57 -17.64 -15.84
N GLN A 60 9.35 -17.11 -15.92
CA GLN A 60 8.48 -17.18 -17.10
C GLN A 60 8.70 -16.01 -18.07
N ALA A 61 9.50 -15.02 -17.67
CA ALA A 61 9.79 -13.83 -18.47
C ALA A 61 11.26 -13.83 -18.90
N GLU A 62 11.52 -13.33 -20.11
CA GLU A 62 12.89 -13.13 -20.61
C GLU A 62 13.65 -12.05 -19.80
N GLY A 63 12.93 -11.14 -19.15
CA GLY A 63 13.47 -10.16 -18.20
C GLY A 63 12.44 -9.71 -17.17
N SER A 64 12.88 -9.46 -15.93
CA SER A 64 12.08 -8.90 -14.83
C SER A 64 12.95 -8.07 -13.88
N ALA A 65 12.36 -7.10 -13.17
CA ALA A 65 13.02 -6.22 -12.21
C ALA A 65 12.02 -5.71 -11.16
#